data_AF-A0AAV5DFN0-F1
#
_entry.id   AF-A0AAV5DFN0-F1
#
_cell.length_a   1.000
_cell.length_b   1.000
_cell.length_c   1.000
_cell.angle_alpha   90.00
_cell.angle_beta   90.00
_cell.angle_gamma   90.00
#
_symmetry.space_group_name_H-M   'P 1'
#
loop_
_entity.id
_entity.type
_entity.pdbx_description
1 polymer ?
#
loop_
_entity_poly.entity_id
_entity_poly.type
_entity_poly.pdbx_seq_one_letter_code
_entity_poly.pdbx_strand_id
1 'polypeptide(L)' 'MDLRGDGTGVRKLSDRIYDYATYNDLGNPDRGKEFIRPILGGEKIPYPRRCRTGRPPTDTSKFCYLCKILGR' A
#
# COMPACT_ATOMS: atom_id res chain seq x y z
N MET A 1 22.78 10.38 -5.64
CA MET A 1 21.31 10.46 -5.52
C MET A 1 20.88 9.41 -4.52
N ASP A 2 20.10 9.80 -3.52
CA ASP A 2 19.56 8.85 -2.54
C ASP A 2 18.41 8.05 -3.16
N LEU A 3 18.64 6.75 -3.36
CA LEU A 3 17.67 5.84 -3.96
C LEU A 3 16.66 5.29 -2.94
N ARG A 4 16.90 5.47 -1.64
CA ARG A 4 16.01 4.96 -0.58
C ARG A 4 14.88 5.94 -0.29
N GLY A 5 15.16 7.23 -0.43
CA GLY A 5 14.23 8.31 -0.09
C GLY A 5 14.00 8.42 1.42
N ASP A 6 13.01 9.22 1.80
CA ASP A 6 12.71 9.60 3.19
C ASP A 6 11.61 8.73 3.83
N GLY A 7 11.06 7.75 3.10
CA GLY A 7 9.96 6.91 3.55
C GLY A 7 8.62 7.63 3.66
N THR A 8 8.47 8.85 3.12
CA THR A 8 7.21 9.61 3.15
C THR A 8 6.70 9.88 1.73
N GLY A 9 5.52 10.49 1.57
CA GLY A 9 4.97 10.92 0.26
C GLY A 9 4.44 9.81 -0.67
N VAL A 10 3.67 10.23 -1.68
CA VAL A 10 3.13 9.38 -2.76
C VAL A 10 4.15 9.24 -3.88
N ARG A 11 4.38 8.01 -4.38
CA ARG A 11 5.30 7.77 -5.50
C ARG A 11 4.72 8.26 -6.83
N LYS A 12 5.53 8.99 -7.60
CA LYS A 12 5.28 9.41 -8.98
C LYS A 12 5.98 8.47 -9.97
N LEU A 13 5.55 8.49 -11.23
CA LEU A 13 6.12 7.64 -12.30
C LEU A 13 7.61 7.93 -12.56
N SER A 14 8.07 9.16 -12.33
CA SER A 14 9.46 9.58 -12.49
C SER A 14 10.33 9.31 -11.26
N ASP A 15 9.74 8.91 -10.12
CA ASP A 15 10.49 8.71 -8.88
C ASP A 15 11.36 7.46 -9.00
N ARG A 16 12.64 7.61 -8.66
CA ARG A 16 13.61 6.50 -8.56
C ARG A 16 13.89 6.20 -7.09
N ILE A 17 12.82 5.97 -6.33
CA ILE A 17 12.85 5.72 -4.89
C ILE A 17 12.39 4.28 -4.63
N TYR A 18 13.24 3.49 -3.99
CA TYR A 18 13.00 2.09 -3.65
C TYR A 18 12.82 1.97 -2.14
N ASP A 19 11.56 1.87 -1.71
CA ASP A 19 11.17 1.63 -0.32
C ASP A 19 10.12 0.50 -0.27
N TYR A 20 9.91 -0.11 0.90
CA TYR A 20 9.19 -1.36 1.04
C TYR A 20 7.99 -1.27 2.00
N ALA A 21 6.86 -1.85 1.61
CA ALA A 21 5.64 -1.93 2.40
C ALA A 21 5.10 -3.37 2.47
N THR A 22 4.18 -3.64 3.40
CA THR A 22 3.41 -4.89 3.45
C THR A 22 2.28 -4.86 2.42
N TYR A 23 1.68 -6.02 2.13
CA TYR A 23 0.50 -6.11 1.27
C TYR A 23 -0.76 -5.75 2.04
N ASN A 24 -1.01 -4.46 2.14
CA ASN A 24 -2.18 -3.87 2.78
C ASN A 24 -3.05 -3.08 1.79
N ASP A 25 -2.80 -3.26 0.50
CA ASP A 25 -3.45 -2.60 -0.63
C ASP A 25 -4.22 -3.58 -1.53
N LEU A 26 -4.48 -4.80 -1.05
CA LEU A 26 -5.27 -5.79 -1.80
C LEU A 26 -6.78 -5.65 -1.56
N GLY A 27 -7.17 -5.08 -0.42
CA GLY A 27 -8.56 -4.89 -0.03
C GLY A 27 -9.09 -3.49 -0.37
N ASN A 28 -10.41 -3.34 -0.33
CA ASN A 28 -11.07 -2.05 -0.42
C ASN A 28 -12.30 -2.01 0.52
N PRO A 29 -12.12 -1.80 1.84
CA PRO A 29 -13.21 -1.71 2.81
C PRO A 29 -14.26 -0.62 2.48
N ASP A 30 -13.87 0.45 1.77
CA ASP A 30 -14.80 1.54 1.39
C ASP A 30 -15.88 1.07 0.41
N ARG A 31 -15.63 -0.02 -0.33
CA ARG A 31 -16.60 -0.62 -1.26
C ARG A 31 -17.56 -1.61 -0.61
N GLY A 32 -17.32 -2.01 0.64
CA GLY A 32 -18.13 -3.00 1.34
C GLY A 32 -17.32 -4.10 2.02
N LYS A 33 -17.98 -4.86 2.90
CA LYS A 33 -17.34 -5.89 3.73
C LYS A 33 -16.77 -7.04 2.90
N GLU A 34 -17.36 -7.37 1.75
CA GLU A 34 -16.85 -8.43 0.87
C GLU A 34 -15.48 -8.11 0.24
N PHE A 35 -15.09 -6.84 0.22
CA PHE A 35 -13.82 -6.37 -0.36
C PHE A 35 -12.70 -6.25 0.68
N ILE A 36 -12.96 -6.59 1.94
CA ILE A 36 -11.92 -6.60 2.98
C ILE A 36 -10.97 -7.77 2.73
N ARG A 37 -9.67 -7.51 2.81
CA ARG A 37 -8.61 -8.52 2.71
C ARG A 37 -7.67 -8.38 3.91
N PRO A 38 -7.14 -9.49 4.45
CA PRO A 38 -6.13 -9.42 5.50
C PRO A 38 -4.84 -8.79 4.98
N ILE A 39 -4.09 -8.18 5.89
CA ILE A 39 -2.76 -7.64 5.57
C ILE A 39 -1.76 -8.79 5.52
N LEU A 40 -1.00 -8.90 4.42
CA LEU A 40 0.07 -9.91 4.30
C LEU A 40 1.43 -9.26 4.58
N GLY A 41 2.18 -9.86 5.50
CA GLY A 41 3.44 -9.37 6.02
C GLY A 41 3.40 -9.16 7.55
N GLY A 42 4.57 -9.21 8.17
CA GLY A 42 4.71 -9.19 9.64
C GLY A 42 4.86 -10.60 10.22
N GLU A 43 4.78 -10.71 11.54
CA GLU A 43 5.04 -11.98 12.25
C GLU A 43 3.90 -12.99 12.11
N LYS A 44 2.64 -12.52 12.12
CA LYS A 44 1.46 -13.39 12.12
C LYS A 44 1.17 -14.05 10.77
N ILE A 45 1.38 -13.30 9.68
CA ILE A 45 1.18 -13.76 8.30
C ILE A 45 2.42 -13.34 7.51
N PRO A 46 3.55 -14.07 7.66
CA PRO A 46 4.80 -13.70 7.02
C PRO A 46 4.62 -13.74 5.50
N TYR A 47 5.03 -12.66 4.85
CA TYR A 47 4.94 -12.51 3.41
C TYR A 47 6.03 -11.56 2.91
N PRO A 48 6.57 -11.76 1.70
CA PRO A 48 7.52 -10.82 1.11
C PRO A 48 6.98 -9.40 1.11
N ARG A 49 7.90 -8.43 1.27
CA ARG A 49 7.55 -7.01 1.18
C ARG A 49 7.42 -6.61 -0.29
N ARG A 50 6.54 -5.66 -0.58
CA ARG A 50 6.37 -5.05 -1.92
C ARG A 50 6.96 -3.65 -1.98
N CYS A 51 7.08 -3.09 -3.17
CA CYS A 51 7.42 -1.68 -3.34
C CYS A 51 6.34 -0.78 -2.72
N ARG A 52 6.78 0.19 -1.91
CA ARG A 52 5.92 1.20 -1.28
C ARG A 52 5.39 2.16 -2.34
N THR A 53 4.08 2.37 -2.36
CA THR A 53 3.40 3.33 -3.25
C THR A 53 3.13 4.67 -2.56
N GLY A 54 3.02 4.68 -1.22
CA GLY A 54 2.77 5.89 -0.43
C GLY A 54 1.40 6.53 -0.64
N ARG A 55 0.46 5.82 -1.27
CA ARG A 55 -0.93 6.26 -1.45
C ARG A 55 -1.60 6.52 -0.09
N PRO A 56 -2.68 7.31 -0.02
CA PRO A 56 -3.44 7.47 1.21
C PRO A 56 -4.15 6.16 1.60
N PRO A 57 -4.43 5.97 2.90
CA PRO A 57 -5.27 4.89 3.37
C PRO A 57 -6.72 5.04 2.89
N THR A 58 -7.49 3.97 3.03
CA THR A 58 -8.95 3.96 2.86
C THR A 58 -9.63 4.75 3.98
N ASP A 59 -10.80 5.32 3.68
CA ASP A 59 -11.55 6.12 4.66
C ASP A 59 -12.01 5.26 5.84
N THR A 60 -12.38 4.01 5.55
CA THR A 60 -12.86 3.05 6.54
C THR A 60 -11.73 2.41 7.35
N SER A 61 -10.50 2.33 6.81
CA SER A 61 -9.35 1.69 7.50
C SER A 61 -8.03 2.39 7.24
N LYS A 62 -7.40 2.86 8.33
CA LYS A 62 -6.06 3.50 8.31
C LYS A 62 -4.93 2.55 7.92
N PHE A 63 -5.17 1.24 8.00
CA PHE A 63 -4.16 0.23 7.68
C PHE A 63 -4.26 -0.29 6.24
N CYS A 64 -5.42 -0.11 5.59
CA CYS A 64 -5.63 -0.51 4.21
C CYS A 64 -5.39 0.68 3.29
N TYR A 65 -4.66 0.48 2.20
CA TYR A 65 -4.30 1.55 1.27
C TYR A 65 -5.01 1.39 -0.06
N LEU A 66 -5.48 2.50 -0.64
CA LEU A 66 -6.24 2.42 -1.88
C LEU A 66 -5.39 1.91 -3.04
N CYS A 67 -5.75 0.71 -3.50
CA CYS A 67 -5.47 0.28 -4.85
C CYS A 67 -6.45 0.99 -5.80
N LYS A 68 -6.22 2.27 -6.10
CA LYS A 68 -6.76 2.85 -7.33
C LYS A 68 -5.96 2.26 -8.49
N ILE A 69 -6.17 0.98 -8.81
CA ILE A 69 -5.98 0.53 -10.19
C ILE A 69 -7.11 1.23 -10.93
N LEU A 70 -6.75 2.36 -11.56
CA LEU A 70 -7.49 3.04 -12.62
C LEU A 70 -8.98 2.69 -12.66
N GLY A 71 -9.76 3.35 -11.78
CA GLY A 71 -11.20 3.41 -11.93
C GLY A 71 -11.52 4.24 -13.17
N ARG A 72 -11.67 3.55 -14.31
CA ARG A 72 -12.98 3.51 -14.96
C ARG A 72 -13.86 2.54 -14.17
#